data_AF-A0A6I7HI88-F1
#
_entry.id   AF-A0A6I7HI88-F1
#
_cell.length_a   1.000
_cell.length_b   1.000
_cell.length_c   1.000
_cell.angle_alpha   90.00
_cell.angle_beta   90.00
_cell.angle_gamma   90.00
#
_symmetry.space_group_name_H-M   'P 1'
#
loop_
_entity.id
_entity.type
_entity.pdbx_description
1 polymer ?
#
loop_
_entity_poly.entity_id
_entity_poly.type
_entity_poly.pdbx_seq_one_letter_code
_entity_poly.pdbx_strand_id
1 'polypeptide(L)'
;MSTETVTITSLGAQGDGIAHGPAGPIYVPFALPGETVAIARVKNHGTVMSTSVASPDRIQPACRHFGPEGVGGSCGGCSLQHLARPAYGAFKRSLVIAALKSKGLEPEVGSLVEAEAGQRRRVVFAARRTEKGLLVGFNQAESHHIVPIEECPVISAGIFARLEAVRTIGFAAAGADAFRITVIESLTGLDIAIDGVKQLSDRQRRDVTEAALKLRGIARVSANGEIVIEPQKPLLDFAGVRVSPPPGAFTQATIAAEEAMAKLALDYVGKAKRVADMFAGIGTFALRLARAAQVHAVESDEKALKALDHAARNTQGLKPVSVERRDLFRRPLMAQEMKTFDAVVFDPPRAGAEAQCRELARSAVKKVVAVSCNPLSLARDLAILVDGGYAITGVTPIDQFLWTPHVEVVATLVRR
;
A
#
# COMPACT_ATOMS: atom_id res chain seq x y z
N MET A 1 8.43 30.44 22.03
CA MET A 1 7.23 29.82 21.42
C MET A 1 6.08 30.16 22.35
N SER A 2 5.06 30.87 21.89
CA SER A 2 3.86 31.13 22.70
C SER A 2 2.97 29.90 22.67
N THR A 3 2.63 29.38 23.84
CA THR A 3 1.60 28.35 23.97
C THR A 3 0.24 28.99 23.74
N GLU A 4 -0.57 28.44 22.84
CA GLU A 4 -1.96 28.86 22.65
C GLU A 4 -2.90 27.68 22.83
N THR A 5 -4.12 27.95 23.32
CA THR A 5 -5.16 26.93 23.46
C THR A 5 -6.08 27.00 22.25
N VAL A 6 -6.29 25.87 21.59
CA VAL A 6 -7.15 25.76 20.41
C VAL A 6 -8.15 24.62 20.57
N THR A 7 -9.31 24.78 19.91
CA THR A 7 -10.29 23.70 19.75
C THR A 7 -10.16 23.09 18.36
N ILE A 8 -10.04 21.77 18.30
CA ILE A 8 -9.95 21.03 17.04
C ILE A 8 -11.35 20.84 16.47
N THR A 9 -11.55 21.26 15.23
CA THR A 9 -12.86 21.29 14.56
C THR A 9 -13.04 20.13 13.59
N SER A 10 -11.97 19.63 12.98
CA SER A 10 -12.03 18.57 11.96
C SER A 10 -10.70 17.85 11.83
N LEU A 11 -10.66 16.78 11.01
CA LEU A 11 -9.43 16.12 10.59
C LEU A 11 -9.06 16.53 9.16
N GLY A 12 -7.78 16.80 8.94
CA GLY A 12 -7.17 16.98 7.63
C GLY A 12 -6.96 15.66 6.89
N ALA A 13 -6.61 15.75 5.61
CA ALA A 13 -6.42 14.58 4.75
C ALA A 13 -5.26 13.67 5.20
N GLN A 14 -4.34 14.14 6.04
CA GLN A 14 -3.27 13.30 6.62
C GLN A 14 -3.61 12.76 8.02
N GLY A 15 -4.82 13.04 8.53
CA GLY A 15 -5.25 12.64 9.86
C GLY A 15 -4.79 13.59 10.97
N ASP A 16 -4.27 14.75 10.62
CA ASP A 16 -3.97 15.86 11.53
C ASP A 16 -5.25 16.56 11.97
N GLY A 17 -5.33 16.98 13.23
CA GLY A 17 -6.42 17.82 13.72
C GLY A 17 -6.31 19.22 13.13
N ILE A 18 -7.43 19.82 12.72
CA ILE A 18 -7.48 21.19 12.21
C ILE A 18 -8.15 22.08 13.25
N ALA A 19 -7.48 23.17 13.62
CA ALA A 19 -8.07 24.31 14.29
C ALA A 19 -8.07 25.53 13.36
N HIS A 20 -9.05 26.43 13.53
CA HIS A 20 -9.12 27.67 12.75
C HIS A 20 -8.54 28.83 13.56
N GLY A 21 -7.37 29.32 13.15
CA GLY A 21 -6.77 30.52 13.70
C GLY A 21 -7.03 31.77 12.84
N PRO A 22 -6.71 32.97 13.34
CA PRO A 22 -6.89 34.22 12.59
C PRO A 22 -6.13 34.27 11.26
N ALA A 23 -5.00 33.57 11.17
CA ALA A 23 -4.13 33.51 9.99
C ALA A 23 -4.40 32.28 9.08
N GLY A 24 -5.50 31.55 9.31
CA GLY A 24 -5.85 30.35 8.57
C GLY A 24 -5.79 29.05 9.40
N PRO A 25 -5.85 27.88 8.74
CA PRO A 25 -5.87 26.60 9.43
C PRO A 25 -4.54 26.32 10.15
N ILE A 26 -4.65 25.69 11.31
CA ILE A 26 -3.55 25.17 12.11
C ILE A 26 -3.67 23.66 12.13
N TYR A 27 -2.62 22.97 11.68
CA TYR A 27 -2.55 21.52 11.61
C TYR A 27 -1.87 20.98 12.87
N VAL A 28 -2.56 20.12 13.60
CA VAL A 28 -2.20 19.62 14.91
C VAL A 28 -2.21 18.08 14.86
N PRO A 29 -1.09 17.43 14.49
CA PRO A 29 -0.98 15.98 14.48
C PRO A 29 -1.35 15.38 15.85
N PHE A 30 -2.00 14.21 15.83
CA PHE A 30 -2.41 13.45 17.01
C PHE A 30 -3.50 14.09 17.88
N ALA A 31 -4.17 15.14 17.38
CA ALA A 31 -5.35 15.74 18.00
C ALA A 31 -6.62 15.41 17.20
N LEU A 32 -7.74 15.24 17.89
CA LEU A 32 -9.02 14.80 17.32
C LEU A 32 -10.09 15.89 17.37
N PRO A 33 -11.11 15.85 16.49
CA PRO A 33 -12.25 16.77 16.57
C PRO A 33 -12.94 16.74 17.93
N GLY A 34 -13.33 17.93 18.40
CA GLY A 34 -13.93 18.14 19.71
C GLY A 34 -12.93 18.36 20.84
N GLU A 35 -11.62 18.18 20.59
CA GLU A 35 -10.62 18.39 21.63
C GLU A 35 -10.28 19.85 21.86
N THR A 36 -9.96 20.17 23.11
CA THR A 36 -9.30 21.42 23.48
C THR A 36 -7.87 21.10 23.91
N VAL A 37 -6.90 21.64 23.18
CA VAL A 37 -5.48 21.34 23.34
C VAL A 37 -4.66 22.61 23.47
N ALA A 38 -3.69 22.59 24.37
CA ALA A 38 -2.62 23.58 24.41
C ALA A 38 -1.54 23.17 23.40
N ILE A 39 -1.19 24.06 22.48
CA ILE A 39 -0.21 23.79 21.42
C ILE A 39 0.98 24.73 21.49
N ALA A 40 2.17 24.20 21.20
CA ALA A 40 3.31 25.00 20.79
C ALA A 40 3.27 25.16 19.27
N ARG A 41 3.05 26.39 18.80
CA ARG A 41 2.85 26.66 17.37
C ARG A 41 4.11 27.16 16.66
N VAL A 42 4.34 26.61 15.47
CA VAL A 42 5.30 27.10 14.48
C VAL A 42 4.58 27.24 13.14
N LYS A 43 4.42 28.46 12.64
CA LYS A 43 3.65 28.78 11.42
C LYS A 43 2.22 28.22 11.48
N ASN A 44 1.86 27.28 10.62
CA ASN A 44 0.57 26.61 10.54
C ASN A 44 0.59 25.22 11.18
N HIS A 45 1.64 24.86 11.93
CA HIS A 45 1.75 23.58 12.63
C HIS A 45 1.75 23.76 14.14
N GLY A 46 0.92 22.98 14.84
CA GLY A 46 0.85 22.94 16.30
C GLY A 46 1.30 21.59 16.84
N THR A 47 2.20 21.62 17.82
CA THR A 47 2.56 20.43 18.60
C THR A 47 1.75 20.42 19.87
N VAL A 48 0.98 19.35 20.13
CA VAL A 48 0.20 19.19 21.37
C VAL A 48 1.14 19.13 22.58
N MET A 49 0.91 20.01 23.55
CA MET A 49 1.61 20.06 24.84
C MET A 49 0.75 19.44 25.95
N SER A 50 -0.57 19.67 25.90
CA SER A 50 -1.53 19.04 26.81
C SER A 50 -2.94 19.07 26.21
N THR A 51 -3.78 18.15 26.67
CA THR A 51 -5.20 18.06 26.29
C THR A 51 -6.05 18.30 27.53
N SER A 52 -6.88 19.34 27.51
CA SER A 52 -7.79 19.67 28.63
C SER A 52 -9.18 19.06 28.46
N VAL A 53 -9.62 18.90 27.21
CA VAL A 53 -10.86 18.20 26.84
C VAL A 53 -10.50 17.17 25.77
N ALA A 54 -10.66 15.89 26.09
CA ALA A 54 -10.43 14.79 25.16
C ALA A 54 -11.69 14.49 24.33
N SER A 55 -11.49 14.03 23.09
CA SER A 55 -12.59 13.58 22.23
C SER A 55 -13.19 12.28 22.79
N PRO A 56 -14.52 12.07 22.71
CA PRO A 56 -15.12 10.78 23.05
C PRO A 56 -14.62 9.64 22.15
N ASP A 57 -14.13 9.97 20.95
CA ASP A 57 -13.54 9.01 20.01
C ASP A 57 -12.04 8.76 20.27
N ARG A 58 -11.43 9.41 21.27
CA ARG A 58 -10.03 9.15 21.64
C ARG A 58 -9.92 7.81 22.36
N ILE A 59 -9.05 6.95 21.85
CA ILE A 59 -8.67 5.68 22.49
C ILE A 59 -7.17 5.63 22.77
N GLN A 60 -6.77 4.72 23.67
CA GLN A 60 -5.36 4.47 23.92
C GLN A 60 -4.72 3.77 22.70
N PRO A 61 -3.63 4.32 22.14
CA PRO A 61 -2.91 3.68 21.05
C PRO A 61 -2.38 2.29 21.42
N ALA A 62 -2.42 1.36 20.46
CA ALA A 62 -1.94 -0.02 20.67
C ALA A 62 -0.41 -0.13 20.65
N CYS A 63 0.29 0.83 20.05
CA CYS A 63 1.75 0.82 19.89
C CYS A 63 2.40 1.85 20.81
N ARG A 64 3.39 1.44 21.61
CA ARG A 64 4.19 2.33 22.46
C ARG A 64 5.00 3.38 21.71
N HIS A 65 5.24 3.17 20.42
CA HIS A 65 6.01 4.08 19.56
C HIS A 65 5.13 5.16 18.91
N PHE A 66 3.82 5.14 19.16
CA PHE A 66 2.86 6.05 18.55
C PHE A 66 2.81 7.41 19.26
N GLY A 67 2.71 8.48 18.47
CA GLY A 67 2.44 9.82 18.97
C GLY A 67 3.68 10.56 19.50
N PRO A 68 3.48 11.79 20.02
CA PRO A 68 4.58 12.67 20.46
C PRO A 68 5.45 12.07 21.58
N GLU A 69 4.84 11.24 22.42
CA GLU A 69 5.48 10.58 23.56
C GLU A 69 5.95 9.15 23.25
N GLY A 70 6.03 8.78 21.96
CA GLY A 70 6.42 7.46 21.53
C GLY A 70 7.81 7.04 22.02
N VAL A 71 7.95 5.80 22.52
CA VAL A 71 9.23 5.25 22.98
C VAL A 71 10.24 5.21 21.83
N GLY A 72 11.40 5.84 22.02
CA GLY A 72 12.45 5.97 21.00
C GLY A 72 12.20 7.06 19.94
N GLY A 73 11.07 7.77 20.05
CA GLY A 73 10.62 8.82 19.13
C GLY A 73 9.23 8.54 18.55
N SER A 74 8.63 9.56 17.93
CA SER A 74 7.32 9.46 17.26
C SER A 74 7.47 8.72 15.93
N CYS A 75 7.22 7.40 15.92
CA CYS A 75 7.27 6.58 14.71
C CYS A 75 6.36 7.15 13.60
N GLY A 76 6.88 7.36 12.40
CA GLY A 76 6.13 7.89 11.26
C GLY A 76 5.21 6.88 10.56
N GLY A 77 5.07 5.66 11.09
CA GLY A 77 4.33 4.57 10.46
C GLY A 77 2.80 4.65 10.62
N CYS A 78 2.30 5.27 11.69
CA CYS A 78 0.87 5.40 11.96
C CYS A 78 0.56 6.82 12.46
N SER A 79 -0.57 7.38 12.06
CA SER A 79 -1.04 8.70 12.53
C SER A 79 -2.39 8.67 13.26
N LEU A 80 -3.12 7.55 13.22
CA LEU A 80 -4.52 7.48 13.65
C LEU A 80 -4.83 6.38 14.69
N GLN A 81 -3.83 5.85 15.42
CA GLN A 81 -4.07 4.79 16.42
C GLN A 81 -4.97 5.25 17.59
N HIS A 82 -4.98 6.55 17.84
CA HIS A 82 -5.74 7.20 18.90
C HIS A 82 -7.21 7.45 18.53
N LEU A 83 -7.64 7.10 17.31
CA LEU A 83 -9.01 7.29 16.83
C LEU A 83 -9.81 5.99 16.90
N ALA A 84 -10.98 6.01 17.56
CA ALA A 84 -11.88 4.87 17.68
C ALA A 84 -12.33 4.33 16.31
N ARG A 85 -12.55 3.01 16.22
CA ARG A 85 -12.83 2.31 14.95
C ARG A 85 -14.00 2.93 14.15
N PRO A 86 -15.18 3.23 14.73
CA PRO A 86 -16.28 3.84 13.96
C PRO A 86 -15.89 5.19 13.34
N ALA A 87 -15.25 6.07 14.13
CA ALA A 87 -14.79 7.37 13.66
C ALA A 87 -13.65 7.26 12.63
N TYR A 88 -12.77 6.27 12.79
CA TYR A 88 -11.71 5.95 11.83
C TYR A 88 -12.26 5.51 10.48
N GLY A 89 -13.23 4.59 10.48
CA GLY A 89 -13.90 4.13 9.26
C GLY A 89 -14.64 5.28 8.55
N ALA A 90 -15.36 6.11 9.32
CA ALA A 90 -16.04 7.29 8.81
C ALA A 90 -15.05 8.31 8.20
N PHE A 91 -13.92 8.57 8.87
CA PHE A 91 -12.86 9.45 8.38
C PHE A 91 -12.33 8.97 7.04
N LYS A 92 -11.91 7.71 6.93
CA LYS A 92 -11.38 7.15 5.66
C LYS A 92 -12.41 7.20 4.53
N ARG A 93 -13.66 6.86 4.81
CA ARG A 93 -14.75 6.97 3.84
C ARG A 93 -14.94 8.43 3.37
N SER A 94 -14.84 9.40 4.27
CA SER A 94 -14.98 10.82 3.96
C SER A 94 -13.90 11.33 2.99
N LEU A 95 -12.67 10.78 3.06
CA LEU A 95 -11.59 11.13 2.13
C LEU A 95 -11.94 10.80 0.68
N VAL A 96 -12.59 9.65 0.47
CA VAL A 96 -13.04 9.22 -0.85
C VAL A 96 -14.19 10.10 -1.35
N ILE A 97 -15.18 10.37 -0.50
CA ILE A 97 -16.31 11.24 -0.84
C ILE A 97 -15.82 12.64 -1.22
N ALA A 98 -14.94 13.23 -0.41
CA ALA A 98 -14.39 14.56 -0.67
C ALA A 98 -13.61 14.60 -1.99
N ALA A 99 -12.81 13.57 -2.28
CA ALA A 99 -12.07 13.48 -3.53
C ALA A 99 -12.99 13.40 -4.75
N LEU A 100 -14.03 12.55 -4.72
CA LEU A 100 -15.02 12.43 -5.80
C LEU A 100 -15.78 13.75 -6.01
N LYS A 101 -16.26 14.36 -4.91
CA LYS A 101 -16.98 15.63 -4.96
C LYS A 101 -16.15 16.76 -5.56
N SER A 102 -14.82 16.76 -5.35
CA SER A 102 -13.91 17.74 -5.96
C SER A 102 -13.90 17.70 -7.50
N LYS A 103 -14.41 16.62 -8.11
CA LYS A 103 -14.60 16.45 -9.56
C LYS A 103 -16.07 16.44 -9.98
N GLY A 104 -16.97 16.88 -9.10
CA GLY A 104 -18.42 16.91 -9.37
C GLY A 104 -19.06 15.52 -9.41
N LEU A 105 -18.38 14.50 -8.87
CA LEU A 105 -18.90 13.13 -8.81
C LEU A 105 -19.53 12.87 -7.45
N GLU A 106 -20.77 12.43 -7.43
CA GLU A 106 -21.50 12.09 -6.20
C GLU A 106 -22.12 10.67 -6.25
N PRO A 107 -21.37 9.61 -6.60
CA PRO A 107 -21.89 8.25 -6.50
C PRO A 107 -22.03 7.82 -5.04
N GLU A 108 -22.83 6.78 -4.79
CA GLU A 108 -22.86 6.14 -3.48
C GLU A 108 -21.48 5.51 -3.17
N VAL A 109 -20.92 5.87 -2.02
CA VAL A 109 -19.68 5.30 -1.49
C VAL A 109 -20.04 4.32 -0.37
N GLY A 110 -19.66 3.05 -0.54
CA GLY A 110 -19.89 1.98 0.42
C GLY A 110 -19.16 2.19 1.75
N SER A 111 -19.37 1.26 2.69
CA SER A 111 -18.61 1.20 3.93
C SER A 111 -17.14 0.84 3.68
N LEU A 112 -16.26 1.24 4.60
CA LEU A 112 -14.86 0.83 4.59
C LEU A 112 -14.77 -0.69 4.79
N VAL A 113 -14.02 -1.37 3.94
CA VAL A 113 -13.50 -2.70 4.25
C VAL A 113 -12.31 -2.51 5.18
N GLU A 114 -12.50 -2.75 6.47
CA GLU A 114 -11.51 -2.43 7.50
C GLU A 114 -10.35 -3.43 7.55
N ALA A 115 -9.14 -2.93 7.85
CA ALA A 115 -7.98 -3.75 8.13
C ALA A 115 -7.94 -4.14 9.61
N GLU A 116 -7.30 -5.26 9.92
CA GLU A 116 -7.02 -5.68 11.30
C GLU A 116 -5.53 -5.58 11.63
N ALA A 117 -5.25 -5.53 12.93
CA ALA A 117 -3.88 -5.64 13.44
C ALA A 117 -3.24 -6.97 13.00
N GLY A 118 -1.92 -6.97 12.83
CA GLY A 118 -1.18 -8.18 12.47
C GLY A 118 -1.37 -8.66 11.02
N GLN A 119 -1.93 -7.84 10.12
CA GLN A 119 -2.19 -8.26 8.74
C GLN A 119 -1.13 -7.81 7.73
N ARG A 120 -0.21 -6.90 8.09
CA ARG A 120 0.77 -6.34 7.15
C ARG A 120 1.89 -7.35 6.86
N ARG A 121 1.76 -8.04 5.72
CA ARG A 121 2.71 -9.05 5.21
C ARG A 121 3.87 -8.45 4.40
N ARG A 122 3.85 -7.15 4.11
CA ARG A 122 4.95 -6.45 3.43
C ARG A 122 5.32 -5.18 4.18
N VAL A 123 6.59 -5.07 4.53
CA VAL A 123 7.14 -3.95 5.30
C VAL A 123 8.48 -3.53 4.72
N VAL A 124 8.80 -2.25 4.83
CA VAL A 124 10.12 -1.73 4.48
C VAL A 124 10.69 -1.04 5.70
N PHE A 125 11.70 -1.64 6.31
CA PHE A 125 12.39 -1.07 7.46
C PHE A 125 13.50 -0.12 6.99
N ALA A 126 13.71 0.95 7.75
CA ALA A 126 14.97 1.68 7.74
C ALA A 126 15.94 0.97 8.70
N ALA A 127 17.19 0.80 8.26
CA ALA A 127 18.21 0.13 9.05
C ALA A 127 19.54 0.89 9.01
N ARG A 128 20.29 0.83 10.11
CA ARG A 128 21.64 1.40 10.20
C ARG A 128 22.49 0.60 11.16
N ARG A 129 23.75 0.37 10.81
CA ARG A 129 24.71 -0.27 11.72
C ARG A 129 25.09 0.69 12.86
N THR A 130 25.17 0.16 14.06
CA THR A 130 25.63 0.86 15.27
C THR A 130 26.66 -0.01 16.00
N GLU A 131 27.33 0.55 17.00
CA GLU A 131 28.25 -0.20 17.86
C GLU A 131 27.57 -1.36 18.59
N LYS A 132 26.27 -1.23 18.91
CA LYS A 132 25.47 -2.22 19.65
C LYS A 132 24.78 -3.25 18.75
N GLY A 133 24.97 -3.19 17.43
CA GLY A 133 24.31 -4.06 16.46
C GLY A 133 23.56 -3.29 15.37
N LEU A 134 22.57 -3.92 14.74
CA LEU A 134 21.76 -3.28 13.70
C LEU A 134 20.53 -2.61 14.30
N LEU A 135 20.45 -1.29 14.17
CA LEU A 135 19.23 -0.54 14.43
C LEU A 135 18.28 -0.80 13.26
N VAL A 136 17.09 -1.32 13.57
CA VAL A 136 16.00 -1.58 12.61
C VAL A 136 14.73 -0.91 13.12
N GLY A 137 14.06 -0.16 12.24
CA GLY A 137 12.82 0.49 12.60
C GLY A 137 12.22 1.30 11.46
N PHE A 138 11.53 2.38 11.82
CA PHE A 138 10.92 3.31 10.87
C PHE A 138 11.41 4.72 11.12
N ASN A 139 11.40 5.55 10.09
CA ASN A 139 11.71 6.95 10.25
C ASN A 139 10.61 7.63 11.08
N GLN A 140 11.03 8.54 11.95
CA GLN A 140 10.13 9.53 12.54
C GLN A 140 9.53 10.40 11.42
N ALA A 141 8.30 10.87 11.62
CA ALA A 141 7.63 11.74 10.66
C ALA A 141 8.52 12.94 10.29
N GLU A 142 8.67 13.19 8.99
CA GLU A 142 9.46 14.29 8.42
C GLU A 142 10.93 14.33 8.88
N SER A 143 11.50 13.18 9.26
CA SER A 143 12.87 13.07 9.76
C SER A 143 13.60 11.85 9.21
N HIS A 144 14.94 11.88 9.24
CA HIS A 144 15.80 10.72 8.99
C HIS A 144 16.15 9.96 10.27
N HIS A 145 15.65 10.41 11.43
CA HIS A 145 15.80 9.70 12.69
C HIS A 145 15.02 8.38 12.65
N ILE A 146 15.72 7.26 12.84
CA ILE A 146 15.10 5.94 12.85
C ILE A 146 14.68 5.63 14.29
N VAL A 147 13.37 5.47 14.48
CA VAL A 147 12.77 4.99 15.73
C VAL A 147 12.95 3.47 15.77
N PRO A 148 13.78 2.92 16.68
CA PRO A 148 13.95 1.48 16.80
C PRO A 148 12.64 0.85 17.25
N ILE A 149 12.23 -0.23 16.57
CA ILE A 149 10.98 -0.92 16.90
C ILE A 149 11.25 -2.14 17.77
N GLU A 150 10.46 -2.28 18.83
CA GLU A 150 10.40 -3.47 19.69
C GLU A 150 9.08 -4.22 19.49
N GLU A 151 8.05 -3.50 19.04
CA GLU A 151 6.76 -4.02 18.64
C GLU A 151 6.27 -3.27 17.41
N CYS A 152 5.38 -3.89 16.64
CA CYS A 152 4.65 -3.17 15.61
C CYS A 152 3.30 -3.85 15.41
N PRO A 153 2.21 -3.38 16.03
CA PRO A 153 0.93 -4.10 16.00
C PRO A 153 0.33 -4.26 14.60
N VAL A 154 0.81 -3.53 13.59
CA VAL A 154 0.34 -3.67 12.21
C VAL A 154 1.03 -4.80 11.45
N ILE A 155 2.28 -5.15 11.79
CA ILE A 155 3.04 -6.18 11.03
C ILE A 155 2.58 -7.57 11.40
N SER A 156 2.63 -8.47 10.42
CA SER A 156 2.23 -9.84 10.63
C SER A 156 3.08 -10.58 11.66
N ALA A 157 2.45 -11.55 12.32
CA ALA A 157 3.10 -12.38 13.32
C ALA A 157 4.35 -13.09 12.77
N GLY A 158 4.33 -13.53 11.51
CA GLY A 158 5.49 -14.18 10.91
C GLY A 158 6.68 -13.25 10.71
N ILE A 159 6.47 -11.99 10.33
CA ILE A 159 7.56 -11.00 10.25
C ILE A 159 8.07 -10.68 11.65
N PHE A 160 7.16 -10.40 12.59
CA PHE A 160 7.52 -10.00 13.95
C PHE A 160 8.31 -11.09 14.68
N ALA A 161 7.85 -12.35 14.62
CA ALA A 161 8.53 -13.50 15.24
C ALA A 161 9.94 -13.75 14.69
N ARG A 162 10.31 -13.12 13.56
CA ARG A 162 11.59 -13.28 12.87
C ARG A 162 12.36 -11.96 12.78
N LEU A 163 12.01 -10.95 13.57
CA LEU A 163 12.65 -9.65 13.52
C LEU A 163 14.16 -9.73 13.84
N GLU A 164 14.57 -10.63 14.75
CA GLU A 164 15.98 -10.91 15.02
C GLU A 164 16.72 -11.56 13.84
N ALA A 165 16.02 -12.39 13.06
CA ALA A 165 16.58 -12.95 11.83
C ALA A 165 16.84 -11.83 10.79
N VAL A 166 15.89 -10.89 10.66
CA VAL A 166 16.02 -9.70 9.82
C VAL A 166 17.20 -8.83 10.29
N ARG A 167 17.35 -8.62 11.61
CA ARG A 167 18.49 -7.88 12.19
C ARG A 167 19.82 -8.53 11.88
N THR A 168 19.92 -9.85 12.06
CA THR A 168 21.14 -10.62 11.83
C THR A 168 21.58 -10.58 10.36
N ILE A 169 20.65 -10.84 9.44
CA ILE A 169 20.89 -10.79 7.99
C ILE A 169 21.25 -9.37 7.54
N GLY A 170 20.50 -8.37 8.02
CA GLY A 170 20.77 -6.98 7.72
C GLY A 170 22.16 -6.54 8.22
N PHE A 171 22.58 -7.00 9.41
CA PHE A 171 23.89 -6.67 9.97
C PHE A 171 25.04 -7.24 9.13
N ALA A 172 24.90 -8.48 8.65
CA ALA A 172 25.88 -9.13 7.78
C ALA A 172 26.04 -8.39 6.44
N ALA A 173 24.96 -7.81 5.91
CA ALA A 173 24.99 -7.00 4.69
C ALA A 173 25.36 -5.53 4.91
N ALA A 174 25.33 -5.04 6.16
CA ALA A 174 25.41 -3.61 6.45
C ALA A 174 26.79 -3.00 6.14
N GLY A 175 26.75 -1.79 5.56
CA GLY A 175 27.87 -0.86 5.49
C GLY A 175 27.84 0.16 6.63
N ALA A 176 28.47 1.32 6.39
CA ALA A 176 28.43 2.46 7.32
C ALA A 176 27.13 3.27 7.20
N ASP A 177 26.55 3.32 6.00
CA ASP A 177 25.38 4.15 5.68
C ASP A 177 24.06 3.48 6.11
N ALA A 178 23.01 4.30 6.25
CA ALA A 178 21.66 3.79 6.44
C ALA A 178 21.13 3.18 5.13
N PHE A 179 20.35 2.10 5.26
CA PHE A 179 19.84 1.33 4.14
C PHE A 179 18.41 0.85 4.41
N ARG A 180 17.78 0.20 3.43
CA ARG A 180 16.40 -0.29 3.51
C ARG A 180 16.38 -1.81 3.51
N ILE A 181 15.45 -2.38 4.28
CA ILE A 181 15.17 -3.81 4.26
C ILE A 181 13.69 -4.00 3.94
N THR A 182 13.39 -4.42 2.72
CA THR A 182 12.04 -4.84 2.32
C THR A 182 11.85 -6.29 2.71
N VAL A 183 10.82 -6.58 3.50
CA VAL A 183 10.46 -7.93 3.93
C VAL A 183 9.06 -8.25 3.44
N ILE A 184 8.92 -9.38 2.74
CA ILE A 184 7.64 -9.95 2.34
C ILE A 184 7.50 -11.30 3.05
N GLU A 185 6.42 -11.46 3.82
CA GLU A 185 6.01 -12.77 4.31
C GLU A 185 5.33 -13.54 3.17
N SER A 186 6.00 -14.61 2.74
CA SER A 186 5.51 -15.54 1.73
C SER A 186 5.13 -16.87 2.36
N LEU A 187 4.47 -17.75 1.61
CA LEU A 187 4.07 -19.08 2.08
C LEU A 187 5.25 -19.97 2.48
N THR A 188 6.44 -19.71 1.94
CA THR A 188 7.65 -20.51 2.14
C THR A 188 8.63 -19.84 3.11
N GLY A 189 8.29 -18.68 3.67
CA GLY A 189 9.11 -17.92 4.60
C GLY A 189 9.30 -16.46 4.18
N LEU A 190 10.25 -15.78 4.83
CA LEU A 190 10.53 -14.37 4.53
C LEU A 190 11.38 -14.22 3.27
N ASP A 191 10.91 -13.39 2.34
CA ASP A 191 11.70 -12.82 1.26
C ASP A 191 12.25 -11.47 1.72
N ILE A 192 13.57 -11.37 1.87
CA ILE A 192 14.29 -10.21 2.39
C ILE A 192 15.09 -9.58 1.26
N ALA A 193 14.78 -8.33 0.92
CA ALA A 193 15.54 -7.54 -0.04
C ALA A 193 16.19 -6.34 0.66
N ILE A 194 17.51 -6.24 0.54
CA ILE A 194 18.34 -5.20 1.14
C ILE A 194 18.74 -4.22 0.05
N ASP A 195 18.35 -2.96 0.19
CA ASP A 195 18.59 -1.93 -0.82
C ASP A 195 19.33 -0.73 -0.22
N GLY A 196 20.19 -0.09 -1.01
CA GLY A 196 20.95 1.08 -0.56
C GLY A 196 22.22 0.74 0.20
N VAL A 197 22.69 -0.51 0.12
CA VAL A 197 24.02 -0.92 0.57
C VAL A 197 25.03 -0.83 -0.57
N LYS A 198 26.32 -0.67 -0.25
CA LYS A 198 27.39 -0.85 -1.24
C LYS A 198 27.40 -2.29 -1.76
N GLN A 199 28.04 -2.52 -2.91
CA GLN A 199 28.21 -3.88 -3.42
C GLN A 199 28.84 -4.77 -2.35
N LEU A 200 28.17 -5.89 -2.04
CA LEU A 200 28.63 -6.80 -1.00
C LEU A 200 29.95 -7.45 -1.40
N SER A 201 30.94 -7.37 -0.50
CA SER A 201 32.17 -8.14 -0.62
C SER A 201 31.92 -9.65 -0.52
N ASP A 202 32.85 -10.47 -1.00
CA ASP A 202 32.74 -11.94 -0.90
C ASP A 202 32.56 -12.42 0.54
N ARG A 203 33.21 -11.75 1.50
CA ARG A 203 33.04 -12.03 2.93
C ARG A 203 31.60 -11.75 3.37
N GLN A 204 31.05 -10.57 3.07
CA GLN A 204 29.67 -10.24 3.42
C GLN A 204 28.66 -11.17 2.75
N ARG A 205 28.89 -11.56 1.49
CA ARG A 205 28.03 -12.54 0.80
C ARG A 205 28.03 -13.90 1.51
N ARG A 206 29.20 -14.36 1.97
CA ARG A 206 29.30 -15.59 2.81
C ARG A 206 28.60 -15.40 4.16
N ASP A 207 28.82 -14.29 4.84
CA ASP A 207 28.22 -14.03 6.16
C ASP A 207 26.67 -13.99 6.07
N VAL A 208 26.12 -13.33 5.03
CA VAL A 208 24.67 -13.30 4.74
C VAL A 208 24.14 -14.70 4.43
N THR A 209 24.87 -15.47 3.61
CA THR A 209 24.51 -16.85 3.25
C THR A 209 24.45 -17.75 4.47
N GLU A 210 25.49 -17.72 5.31
CA GLU A 210 25.53 -18.50 6.54
C GLU A 210 24.43 -18.11 7.52
N ALA A 211 24.18 -16.81 7.67
CA ALA A 211 23.09 -16.31 8.52
C ALA A 211 21.74 -16.85 8.03
N ALA A 212 21.44 -16.71 6.74
CA ALA A 212 20.17 -17.17 6.15
C ALA A 212 19.97 -18.69 6.28
N LEU A 213 21.03 -19.50 6.16
CA LEU A 213 20.95 -20.96 6.30
C LEU A 213 20.78 -21.42 7.75
N LYS A 214 21.36 -20.71 8.72
CA LYS A 214 21.21 -21.01 10.15
C LYS A 214 19.82 -20.62 10.68
N LEU A 215 19.20 -19.60 10.08
CA LEU A 215 17.91 -19.06 10.48
C LEU A 215 16.77 -19.80 9.78
N ARG A 216 15.81 -20.35 10.54
CA ARG A 216 14.67 -21.05 9.95
C ARG A 216 13.74 -20.10 9.21
N GLY A 217 13.09 -20.59 8.14
CA GLY A 217 12.03 -19.94 7.34
C GLY A 217 12.40 -18.57 6.75
N ILE A 218 13.63 -18.48 6.28
CA ILE A 218 14.04 -17.48 5.29
C ILE A 218 13.88 -18.15 3.92
N ALA A 219 13.05 -17.56 3.07
CA ALA A 219 12.85 -18.04 1.71
C ALA A 219 13.99 -17.54 0.81
N ARG A 220 14.28 -16.23 0.87
CA ARG A 220 15.29 -15.61 0.02
C ARG A 220 15.90 -14.39 0.70
N VAL A 221 17.20 -14.18 0.44
CA VAL A 221 17.89 -12.92 0.73
C VAL A 221 18.50 -12.38 -0.55
N SER A 222 18.27 -11.10 -0.79
CA SER A 222 18.79 -10.36 -1.94
C SER A 222 19.37 -9.02 -1.50
N ALA A 223 20.32 -8.51 -2.28
CA ALA A 223 20.94 -7.21 -2.07
C ALA A 223 21.00 -6.44 -3.39
N ASN A 224 20.47 -5.21 -3.41
CA ASN A 224 20.38 -4.34 -4.59
C ASN A 224 19.78 -5.06 -5.82
N GLY A 225 18.74 -5.87 -5.58
CA GLY A 225 18.05 -6.64 -6.61
C GLY A 225 18.75 -7.92 -7.09
N GLU A 226 19.94 -8.25 -6.58
CA GLU A 226 20.62 -9.52 -6.83
C GLU A 226 20.33 -10.53 -5.74
N ILE A 227 20.04 -11.78 -6.12
CA ILE A 227 19.85 -12.87 -5.16
C ILE A 227 21.21 -13.25 -4.57
N VAL A 228 21.34 -13.17 -3.25
CA VAL A 228 22.53 -13.66 -2.53
C VAL A 228 22.36 -15.13 -2.22
N ILE A 229 21.17 -15.52 -1.73
CA ILE A 229 20.80 -16.90 -1.50
C ILE A 229 19.27 -17.08 -1.55
N GLU A 230 18.82 -18.21 -2.05
CA GLU A 230 17.40 -18.60 -2.11
C GLU A 230 17.27 -20.03 -1.56
N PRO A 231 17.23 -20.24 -0.22
CA PRO A 231 17.02 -21.58 0.34
C PRO A 231 15.69 -22.20 -0.11
N GLN A 232 14.65 -21.37 -0.28
CA GLN A 232 13.37 -21.77 -0.86
C GLN A 232 12.82 -20.65 -1.74
N LYS A 233 12.24 -21.00 -2.88
CA LYS A 233 11.57 -20.00 -3.73
C LYS A 233 10.45 -19.30 -2.94
N PRO A 234 10.43 -17.96 -2.79
CA PRO A 234 9.34 -17.27 -2.10
C PRO A 234 8.06 -17.40 -2.92
N LEU A 235 6.94 -17.78 -2.30
CA LEU A 235 5.68 -18.01 -3.01
C LEU A 235 4.54 -17.19 -2.40
N LEU A 236 3.83 -16.45 -3.25
CA LEU A 236 2.54 -15.83 -2.96
C LEU A 236 1.42 -16.66 -3.60
N ASP A 237 0.23 -16.61 -3.01
CA ASP A 237 -0.95 -17.27 -3.56
C ASP A 237 -1.96 -16.28 -4.14
N PHE A 238 -2.32 -16.48 -5.40
CA PHE A 238 -3.42 -15.77 -6.03
C PHE A 238 -4.53 -16.74 -6.42
N ALA A 239 -5.31 -17.17 -5.42
CA ALA A 239 -6.40 -18.15 -5.58
C ALA A 239 -5.91 -19.50 -6.18
N GLY A 240 -4.91 -20.08 -5.52
CA GLY A 240 -4.28 -21.34 -5.90
C GLY A 240 -3.23 -21.22 -7.01
N VAL A 241 -3.00 -20.01 -7.54
CA VAL A 241 -1.90 -19.74 -8.48
C VAL A 241 -0.68 -19.29 -7.68
N ARG A 242 0.39 -20.08 -7.67
CA ARG A 242 1.61 -19.75 -6.92
C ARG A 242 2.53 -18.85 -7.74
N VAL A 243 2.83 -17.66 -7.22
CA VAL A 243 3.70 -16.68 -7.87
C VAL A 243 4.94 -16.44 -7.04
N SER A 244 6.11 -16.52 -7.68
CA SER A 244 7.37 -16.11 -7.07
C SER A 244 7.69 -14.67 -7.44
N PRO A 245 7.58 -13.71 -6.52
CA PRO A 245 7.86 -12.31 -6.83
C PRO A 245 9.35 -12.09 -7.10
N PRO A 246 9.73 -11.06 -7.89
CA PRO A 246 11.10 -10.59 -7.90
C PRO A 246 11.49 -9.98 -6.53
N PRO A 247 12.79 -9.87 -6.22
CA PRO A 247 13.27 -9.21 -5.02
C PRO A 247 12.62 -7.84 -4.78
N GLY A 248 12.07 -7.64 -3.58
CA GLY A 248 11.50 -6.34 -3.17
C GLY A 248 10.22 -5.93 -3.91
N ALA A 249 9.64 -6.82 -4.72
CA ALA A 249 8.47 -6.55 -5.54
C ALA A 249 7.35 -5.84 -4.78
N PHE A 250 6.59 -5.03 -5.50
CA PHE A 250 5.32 -4.55 -4.98
C PHE A 250 4.35 -5.72 -4.79
N THR A 251 3.71 -5.76 -3.63
CA THR A 251 2.59 -6.64 -3.33
C THR A 251 1.61 -5.85 -2.48
N GLN A 252 0.33 -6.24 -2.54
CA GLN A 252 -0.68 -5.67 -1.66
C GLN A 252 -0.29 -5.91 -0.19
N ALA A 253 -0.37 -4.86 0.63
CA ALA A 253 0.26 -4.85 1.95
C ALA A 253 -0.35 -5.87 2.92
N THR A 254 -1.63 -6.22 2.74
CA THR A 254 -2.33 -7.27 3.49
C THR A 254 -2.98 -8.28 2.53
N ILE A 255 -3.15 -9.51 3.00
CA ILE A 255 -3.88 -10.55 2.24
C ILE A 255 -5.37 -10.20 2.18
N ALA A 256 -5.95 -9.79 3.31
CA ALA A 256 -7.38 -9.48 3.41
C ALA A 256 -7.82 -8.34 2.44
N ALA A 257 -7.03 -7.27 2.33
CA ALA A 257 -7.34 -6.20 1.39
C ALA A 257 -7.18 -6.65 -0.07
N GLU A 258 -6.14 -7.44 -0.38
CA GLU A 258 -5.97 -8.05 -1.70
C GLU A 258 -7.17 -8.92 -2.10
N GLU A 259 -7.62 -9.79 -1.20
CA GLU A 259 -8.76 -10.67 -1.43
C GLU A 259 -10.06 -9.89 -1.58
N ALA A 260 -10.28 -8.85 -0.78
CA ALA A 260 -11.45 -7.99 -0.90
C ALA A 260 -11.47 -7.24 -2.25
N MET A 261 -10.35 -6.65 -2.65
CA MET A 261 -10.21 -6.00 -3.96
C MET A 261 -10.44 -6.97 -5.11
N ALA A 262 -9.81 -8.15 -5.05
CA ALA A 262 -9.96 -9.17 -6.06
C ALA A 262 -11.41 -9.65 -6.15
N LYS A 263 -12.07 -9.90 -5.02
CA LYS A 263 -13.47 -10.31 -4.99
C LYS A 263 -14.38 -9.29 -5.67
N LEU A 264 -14.24 -8.00 -5.33
CA LEU A 264 -15.02 -6.93 -5.96
C LEU A 264 -14.79 -6.87 -7.48
N ALA A 265 -13.53 -6.98 -7.91
CA ALA A 265 -13.18 -6.98 -9.33
C ALA A 265 -13.78 -8.19 -10.07
N LEU A 266 -13.59 -9.41 -9.54
CA LEU A 266 -14.08 -10.65 -10.14
C LEU A 266 -15.61 -10.68 -10.21
N ASP A 267 -16.29 -10.33 -9.13
CA ASP A 267 -17.76 -10.29 -9.07
C ASP A 267 -18.32 -9.30 -10.10
N TYR A 268 -17.71 -8.12 -10.22
CA TYR A 268 -18.16 -7.11 -11.17
C TYR A 268 -17.90 -7.50 -12.62
N VAL A 269 -16.70 -8.00 -12.92
CA VAL A 269 -16.34 -8.52 -14.26
C VAL A 269 -17.34 -9.61 -14.66
N GLY A 270 -17.62 -10.55 -13.76
CA GLY A 270 -18.64 -11.58 -13.93
C GLY A 270 -18.33 -12.50 -15.11
N LYS A 271 -19.26 -12.61 -16.08
CA LYS A 271 -19.18 -13.54 -17.22
C LYS A 271 -18.40 -13.01 -18.44
N ALA A 272 -17.59 -11.97 -18.27
CA ALA A 272 -16.72 -11.47 -19.34
C ALA A 272 -15.83 -12.61 -19.86
N LYS A 273 -15.67 -12.72 -21.19
CA LYS A 273 -14.86 -13.77 -21.81
C LYS A 273 -13.42 -13.30 -22.03
N ARG A 274 -13.22 -12.01 -22.31
CA ARG A 274 -11.92 -11.39 -22.56
C ARG A 274 -11.74 -10.16 -21.69
N VAL A 275 -10.69 -10.15 -20.88
CA VAL A 275 -10.41 -9.08 -19.91
C VAL A 275 -8.99 -8.56 -20.13
N ALA A 276 -8.82 -7.24 -20.11
CA ALA A 276 -7.48 -6.66 -19.97
C ALA A 276 -7.22 -6.33 -18.49
N ASP A 277 -6.06 -6.71 -17.99
CA ASP A 277 -5.53 -6.31 -16.69
C ASP A 277 -4.36 -5.34 -16.93
N MET A 278 -4.54 -4.07 -16.55
CA MET A 278 -3.61 -2.98 -16.84
C MET A 278 -2.87 -2.57 -15.56
N PHE A 279 -1.56 -2.37 -15.67
CA PHE A 279 -0.67 -2.26 -14.50
C PHE A 279 -0.67 -3.57 -13.69
N ALA A 280 -0.60 -4.69 -14.40
CA ALA A 280 -0.87 -6.02 -13.85
C ALA A 280 0.14 -6.49 -12.78
N GLY A 281 1.31 -5.86 -12.70
CA GLY A 281 2.37 -6.22 -11.76
C GLY A 281 2.73 -7.70 -11.85
N ILE A 282 2.67 -8.40 -10.72
CA ILE A 282 2.92 -9.85 -10.62
C ILE A 282 1.66 -10.71 -10.86
N GLY A 283 0.55 -10.10 -11.30
CA GLY A 283 -0.66 -10.81 -11.71
C GLY A 283 -1.72 -11.00 -10.63
N THR A 284 -1.77 -10.09 -9.64
CA THR A 284 -2.74 -10.16 -8.53
C THR A 284 -4.18 -10.32 -9.02
N PHE A 285 -4.60 -9.54 -10.03
CA PHE A 285 -5.91 -9.66 -10.66
C PHE A 285 -5.89 -10.63 -11.84
N ALA A 286 -4.92 -10.50 -12.76
CA ALA A 286 -4.84 -11.30 -13.98
C ALA A 286 -4.97 -12.80 -13.72
N LEU A 287 -4.24 -13.34 -12.73
CA LEU A 287 -4.21 -14.77 -12.46
C LEU A 287 -5.51 -15.28 -11.83
N ARG A 288 -6.21 -14.43 -11.07
CA ARG A 288 -7.54 -14.74 -10.52
C ARG A 288 -8.62 -14.67 -11.60
N LEU A 289 -8.59 -13.63 -12.43
CA LEU A 289 -9.49 -13.46 -13.58
C LEU A 289 -9.34 -14.60 -14.60
N ALA A 290 -8.11 -15.09 -14.78
CA ALA A 290 -7.79 -16.19 -15.69
C ALA A 290 -8.50 -17.51 -15.34
N ARG A 291 -9.09 -17.67 -14.15
CA ARG A 291 -9.94 -18.84 -13.84
C ARG A 291 -11.21 -18.88 -14.68
N ALA A 292 -11.74 -17.71 -15.08
CA ALA A 292 -13.02 -17.60 -15.77
C ALA A 292 -12.91 -16.97 -17.17
N ALA A 293 -11.93 -16.11 -17.41
CA ALA A 293 -11.81 -15.31 -18.63
C ALA A 293 -10.42 -15.41 -19.26
N GLN A 294 -10.31 -15.22 -20.57
CA GLN A 294 -9.01 -14.96 -21.22
C GLN A 294 -8.50 -13.60 -20.77
N VAL A 295 -7.23 -13.51 -20.38
CA VAL A 295 -6.65 -12.28 -19.85
C VAL A 295 -5.51 -11.77 -20.72
N HIS A 296 -5.49 -10.47 -20.95
CA HIS A 296 -4.34 -9.74 -21.49
C HIS A 296 -3.77 -8.82 -20.40
N ALA A 297 -2.62 -9.19 -19.85
CA ALA A 297 -1.96 -8.46 -18.78
C ALA A 297 -0.90 -7.52 -19.33
N VAL A 298 -0.98 -6.23 -18.98
CA VAL A 298 -0.07 -5.19 -19.44
C VAL A 298 0.68 -4.57 -18.27
N GLU A 299 2.00 -4.59 -18.34
CA GLU A 299 2.88 -4.11 -17.25
C GLU A 299 4.17 -3.51 -17.82
N SER A 300 4.70 -2.48 -17.16
CA SER A 300 5.97 -1.85 -17.51
C SER A 300 7.20 -2.59 -16.94
N ASP A 301 7.08 -3.15 -15.73
CA ASP A 301 8.12 -3.90 -15.03
C ASP A 301 8.28 -5.31 -15.61
N GLU A 302 9.40 -5.52 -16.28
CA GLU A 302 9.71 -6.79 -16.94
C GLU A 302 9.84 -7.96 -15.96
N LYS A 303 10.35 -7.74 -14.75
CA LYS A 303 10.57 -8.82 -13.78
C LYS A 303 9.23 -9.28 -13.19
N ALA A 304 8.34 -8.33 -12.88
CA ALA A 304 7.00 -8.60 -12.41
C ALA A 304 6.18 -9.34 -13.47
N LEU A 305 6.23 -8.86 -14.73
CA LEU A 305 5.53 -9.49 -15.84
C LEU A 305 6.02 -10.91 -16.14
N LYS A 306 7.34 -11.16 -16.05
CA LYS A 306 7.90 -12.51 -16.16
C LYS A 306 7.43 -13.44 -15.03
N ALA A 307 7.30 -12.93 -13.81
CA ALA A 307 6.77 -13.72 -12.69
C ALA A 307 5.30 -14.12 -12.92
N LEU A 308 4.48 -13.18 -13.41
CA LEU A 308 3.09 -13.43 -13.83
C LEU A 308 3.02 -14.49 -14.94
N ASP A 309 3.73 -14.29 -16.05
CA ASP A 309 3.73 -15.20 -17.21
C ASP A 309 4.18 -16.61 -16.81
N HIS A 310 5.24 -16.71 -16.00
CA HIS A 310 5.70 -17.99 -15.48
C HIS A 310 4.62 -18.69 -14.65
N ALA A 311 3.96 -17.99 -13.74
CA ALA A 311 2.90 -18.58 -12.92
C ALA A 311 1.69 -19.01 -13.76
N ALA A 312 1.29 -18.20 -14.75
CA ALA A 312 0.18 -18.51 -15.65
C ALA A 312 0.45 -19.79 -16.47
N ARG A 313 1.65 -19.94 -17.04
CA ARG A 313 2.02 -21.11 -17.87
C ARG A 313 2.17 -22.40 -17.07
N ASN A 314 2.54 -22.30 -15.78
CA ASN A 314 2.81 -23.45 -14.92
C ASN A 314 1.62 -23.82 -14.02
N THR A 315 0.46 -23.20 -14.20
CA THR A 315 -0.74 -23.50 -13.41
C THR A 315 -1.85 -24.07 -14.28
N GLN A 316 -2.36 -25.24 -13.91
CA GLN A 316 -3.50 -25.87 -14.58
C GLN A 316 -4.83 -25.17 -14.25
N GLY A 317 -5.81 -25.33 -15.14
CA GLY A 317 -7.16 -24.80 -14.94
C GLY A 317 -7.28 -23.28 -15.09
N LEU A 318 -6.33 -22.64 -15.78
CA LEU A 318 -6.44 -21.25 -16.21
C LEU A 318 -6.85 -21.20 -17.69
N LYS A 319 -7.66 -20.22 -18.03
CA LYS A 319 -7.87 -19.74 -19.40
C LYS A 319 -6.57 -19.07 -19.89
N PRO A 320 -6.40 -18.91 -21.22
CA PRO A 320 -5.23 -18.25 -21.78
C PRO A 320 -4.94 -16.89 -21.14
N VAL A 321 -3.69 -16.71 -20.71
CA VAL A 321 -3.14 -15.42 -20.26
C VAL A 321 -2.06 -15.01 -21.26
N SER A 322 -2.20 -13.81 -21.80
CA SER A 322 -1.18 -13.17 -22.64
C SER A 322 -0.59 -11.98 -21.87
N VAL A 323 0.68 -11.69 -22.13
CA VAL A 323 1.41 -10.62 -21.45
C VAL A 323 1.99 -9.63 -22.45
N GLU A 324 1.99 -8.34 -22.11
CA GLU A 324 2.63 -7.29 -22.88
C GLU A 324 3.44 -6.35 -21.97
N ARG A 325 4.73 -6.16 -22.30
CA ARG A 325 5.53 -5.14 -21.64
C ARG A 325 5.24 -3.77 -22.26
N ARG A 326 4.54 -2.89 -21.55
CA ARG A 326 4.18 -1.55 -22.04
C ARG A 326 4.09 -0.57 -20.88
N ASP A 327 4.69 0.60 -21.06
CA ASP A 327 4.51 1.74 -20.16
C ASP A 327 3.22 2.49 -20.53
N LEU A 328 2.14 2.19 -19.80
CA LEU A 328 0.81 2.77 -20.03
C LEU A 328 0.72 4.27 -19.71
N PHE A 329 1.70 4.86 -19.01
CA PHE A 329 1.75 6.31 -18.81
C PHE A 329 2.15 7.04 -20.09
N ARG A 330 3.01 6.42 -20.91
CA ARG A 330 3.53 7.02 -22.16
C ARG A 330 2.83 6.49 -23.40
N ARG A 331 2.44 5.22 -23.37
CA ARG A 331 1.86 4.47 -24.48
C ARG A 331 0.64 3.71 -23.97
N PRO A 332 -0.52 4.37 -23.78
CA PRO A 332 -1.73 3.67 -23.38
C PRO A 332 -2.15 2.64 -24.45
N LEU A 333 -2.96 1.66 -24.05
CA LEU A 333 -3.71 0.86 -25.01
C LEU A 333 -4.77 1.75 -25.68
N MET A 334 -4.74 1.79 -27.00
CA MET A 334 -5.64 2.62 -27.81
C MET A 334 -7.05 2.04 -27.83
N ALA A 335 -8.07 2.89 -28.00
CA ALA A 335 -9.47 2.46 -28.07
C ALA A 335 -9.73 1.33 -29.08
N GLN A 336 -9.00 1.32 -30.21
CA GLN A 336 -9.08 0.28 -31.23
C GLN A 336 -8.54 -1.08 -30.74
N GLU A 337 -7.43 -1.09 -29.98
CA GLU A 337 -6.87 -2.30 -29.38
C GLU A 337 -7.87 -2.90 -28.36
N MET A 338 -8.61 -2.03 -27.67
CA MET A 338 -9.56 -2.43 -26.63
C MET A 338 -10.91 -2.97 -27.15
N LYS A 339 -11.20 -2.88 -28.45
CA LYS A 339 -12.45 -3.42 -29.05
C LYS A 339 -12.68 -4.90 -28.77
N THR A 340 -11.62 -5.62 -28.45
CA THR A 340 -11.65 -7.07 -28.25
C THR A 340 -11.94 -7.49 -26.80
N PHE A 341 -11.95 -6.56 -25.85
CA PHE A 341 -12.17 -6.84 -24.44
C PHE A 341 -13.62 -6.55 -24.03
N ASP A 342 -14.18 -7.45 -23.24
CA ASP A 342 -15.50 -7.29 -22.63
C ASP A 342 -15.43 -6.41 -21.37
N ALA A 343 -14.31 -6.52 -20.64
CA ALA A 343 -14.06 -5.78 -19.41
C ALA A 343 -12.58 -5.38 -19.28
N VAL A 344 -12.32 -4.35 -18.48
CA VAL A 344 -10.97 -3.90 -18.13
C VAL A 344 -10.87 -3.76 -16.61
N VAL A 345 -9.74 -4.20 -16.06
CA VAL A 345 -9.32 -3.92 -14.68
C VAL A 345 -8.02 -3.12 -14.76
N PHE A 346 -7.90 -2.06 -13.96
CA PHE A 346 -6.63 -1.33 -13.85
C PHE A 346 -6.31 -0.96 -12.40
N ASP A 347 -5.04 -1.12 -12.00
CA ASP A 347 -4.53 -0.83 -10.66
C ASP A 347 -3.21 -0.01 -10.76
N PRO A 348 -3.29 1.29 -11.04
CA PRO A 348 -2.13 2.10 -11.36
C PRO A 348 -1.40 2.55 -10.08
N PRO A 349 -0.13 2.95 -10.19
CA PRO A 349 0.56 3.71 -9.15
C PRO A 349 -0.19 4.99 -8.75
N ARG A 350 0.26 5.66 -7.67
CA ARG A 350 -0.39 6.86 -7.09
C ARG A 350 -0.73 7.98 -8.09
N ALA A 351 -0.03 8.06 -9.22
CA ALA A 351 -0.28 9.02 -10.29
C ALA A 351 -1.64 8.82 -11.01
N GLY A 352 -2.26 7.64 -10.87
CA GLY A 352 -3.49 7.25 -11.58
C GLY A 352 -3.22 6.76 -13.00
N ALA A 353 -4.27 6.52 -13.76
CA ALA A 353 -4.25 5.97 -15.12
C ALA A 353 -4.76 6.98 -16.17
N GLU A 354 -4.45 8.26 -16.01
CA GLU A 354 -5.06 9.35 -16.80
C GLU A 354 -5.04 9.11 -18.32
N ALA A 355 -3.86 8.83 -18.87
CA ALA A 355 -3.68 8.58 -20.31
C ALA A 355 -4.52 7.38 -20.79
N GLN A 356 -4.55 6.30 -19.99
CA GLN A 356 -5.33 5.12 -20.29
C GLN A 356 -6.84 5.37 -20.17
N CYS A 357 -7.28 6.18 -19.21
CA CYS A 357 -8.68 6.54 -19.03
C CYS A 357 -9.21 7.39 -20.20
N ARG A 358 -8.36 8.25 -20.79
CA ARG A 358 -8.72 9.00 -22.01
C ARG A 358 -8.97 8.08 -23.21
N GLU A 359 -8.20 7.00 -23.35
CA GLU A 359 -8.45 5.99 -24.39
C GLU A 359 -9.65 5.09 -24.05
N LEU A 360 -9.83 4.72 -22.79
CA LEU A 360 -10.99 3.93 -22.34
C LEU A 360 -12.31 4.66 -22.55
N ALA A 361 -12.34 5.97 -22.30
CA ALA A 361 -13.48 6.86 -22.57
C ALA A 361 -13.91 6.83 -24.05
N ARG A 362 -12.98 6.59 -24.97
CA ARG A 362 -13.26 6.47 -26.42
C ARG A 362 -13.59 5.04 -26.86
N SER A 363 -13.44 4.07 -25.98
CA SER A 363 -13.63 2.65 -26.28
C SER A 363 -15.09 2.21 -26.13
N ALA A 364 -15.37 0.98 -26.57
CA ALA A 364 -16.67 0.32 -26.41
C ALA A 364 -16.67 -0.75 -25.30
N VAL A 365 -15.64 -0.77 -24.44
CA VAL A 365 -15.55 -1.73 -23.32
C VAL A 365 -16.77 -1.54 -22.42
N LYS A 366 -17.44 -2.65 -22.07
CA LYS A 366 -18.72 -2.56 -21.35
C LYS A 366 -18.55 -2.34 -19.86
N LYS A 367 -17.50 -2.93 -19.27
CA LYS A 367 -17.26 -2.91 -17.82
C LYS A 367 -15.85 -2.49 -17.50
N VAL A 368 -15.70 -1.61 -16.52
CA VAL A 368 -14.39 -1.16 -16.02
C VAL A 368 -14.36 -1.31 -14.51
N VAL A 369 -13.28 -1.88 -13.99
CA VAL A 369 -12.92 -1.86 -12.57
C VAL A 369 -11.67 -1.00 -12.42
N ALA A 370 -11.78 0.06 -11.64
CA ALA A 370 -10.69 0.96 -11.32
C ALA A 370 -10.26 0.71 -9.87
N VAL A 371 -9.02 0.29 -9.65
CA VAL A 371 -8.40 0.18 -8.33
C VAL A 371 -7.44 1.35 -8.16
N SER A 372 -7.37 1.96 -6.97
CA SER A 372 -6.44 3.05 -6.73
C SER A 372 -6.11 3.27 -5.26
N CYS A 373 -4.82 3.51 -5.00
CA CYS A 373 -4.28 3.91 -3.70
C CYS A 373 -4.34 5.43 -3.44
N ASN A 374 -4.93 6.20 -4.35
CA ASN A 374 -5.03 7.65 -4.25
C ASN A 374 -6.41 8.14 -4.72
N PRO A 375 -7.30 8.49 -3.77
CA PRO A 375 -8.64 8.95 -4.10
C PRO A 375 -8.69 10.16 -5.04
N LEU A 376 -7.70 11.06 -5.01
CA LEU A 376 -7.68 12.26 -5.85
C LEU A 376 -7.39 11.95 -7.32
N SER A 377 -6.40 11.10 -7.61
CA SER A 377 -6.12 10.68 -8.98
C SER A 377 -7.24 9.77 -9.51
N LEU A 378 -7.80 8.91 -8.66
CA LEU A 378 -9.00 8.14 -9.01
C LEU A 378 -10.17 9.06 -9.39
N ALA A 379 -10.47 10.09 -8.60
CA ALA A 379 -11.57 11.00 -8.90
C ALA A 379 -11.40 11.68 -10.27
N ARG A 380 -10.18 12.10 -10.63
CA ARG A 380 -9.87 12.61 -11.98
C ARG A 380 -10.14 11.55 -13.05
N ASP A 381 -9.63 10.34 -12.84
CA ASP A 381 -9.72 9.25 -13.82
C ASP A 381 -11.18 8.83 -14.04
N LEU A 382 -11.97 8.74 -12.98
CA LEU A 382 -13.41 8.46 -13.04
C LEU A 382 -14.17 9.58 -13.75
N ALA A 383 -13.82 10.85 -13.55
CA ALA A 383 -14.46 11.97 -14.25
C ALA A 383 -14.25 11.85 -15.76
N ILE A 384 -13.02 11.52 -16.20
CA ILE A 384 -12.72 11.27 -17.62
C ILE A 384 -13.59 10.14 -18.20
N LEU A 385 -13.76 9.05 -17.45
CA LEU A 385 -14.59 7.92 -17.88
C LEU A 385 -16.09 8.30 -17.93
N VAL A 386 -16.58 9.04 -16.94
CA VAL A 386 -17.98 9.52 -16.91
C VAL A 386 -18.26 10.46 -18.09
N ASP A 387 -17.36 11.40 -18.38
CA ASP A 387 -17.43 12.26 -19.56
C ASP A 387 -17.39 11.44 -20.87
N GLY A 388 -16.71 10.29 -20.85
CA GLY A 388 -16.66 9.29 -21.91
C GLY A 388 -17.90 8.40 -22.04
N GLY A 389 -18.95 8.63 -21.26
CA GLY A 389 -20.20 7.88 -21.33
C GLY A 389 -20.27 6.65 -20.41
N TYR A 390 -19.41 6.55 -19.41
CA TYR A 390 -19.55 5.53 -18.35
C TYR A 390 -20.44 6.03 -17.20
N ALA A 391 -21.10 5.11 -16.52
CA ALA A 391 -21.78 5.33 -15.25
C ALA A 391 -21.02 4.60 -14.14
N ILE A 392 -20.75 5.29 -13.03
CA ILE A 392 -20.21 4.66 -11.82
C ILE A 392 -21.33 3.83 -11.19
N THR A 393 -21.09 2.54 -10.98
CA THR A 393 -22.05 1.60 -10.40
C THR A 393 -21.75 1.27 -8.94
N GLY A 394 -20.56 1.58 -8.44
CA GLY A 394 -20.22 1.43 -7.03
C GLY A 394 -18.80 1.91 -6.73
N VAL A 395 -18.59 2.38 -5.50
CA VAL A 395 -17.28 2.79 -4.97
C VAL A 395 -17.10 2.20 -3.59
N THR A 396 -16.08 1.36 -3.41
CA THR A 396 -15.79 0.71 -2.14
C THR A 396 -14.41 1.15 -1.63
N PRO A 397 -14.35 1.90 -0.51
CA PRO A 397 -13.09 2.17 0.17
C PRO A 397 -12.59 0.91 0.90
N ILE A 398 -11.28 0.70 0.85
CA ILE A 398 -10.61 -0.45 1.43
C ILE A 398 -9.42 0.05 2.24
N ASP A 399 -9.33 -0.44 3.47
CA ASP A 399 -8.18 -0.22 4.30
C ASP A 399 -7.16 -1.35 4.11
N GLN A 400 -5.99 -0.97 3.61
CA GLN A 400 -4.81 -1.82 3.56
C GLN A 400 -3.71 -1.33 4.50
N PHE A 401 -3.84 -0.11 5.02
CA PHE A 401 -2.82 0.60 5.77
C PHE A 401 -3.43 1.09 7.08
N LEU A 402 -3.65 0.13 7.99
CA LEU A 402 -4.25 0.35 9.30
C LEU A 402 -3.57 1.51 10.05
N TRP A 403 -4.40 2.38 10.63
CA TRP A 403 -4.04 3.61 11.35
C TRP A 403 -3.20 4.64 10.58
N THR A 404 -3.23 4.59 9.24
CA THR A 404 -2.76 5.66 8.36
C THR A 404 -3.96 6.33 7.67
N PRO A 405 -3.80 7.53 7.07
CA PRO A 405 -4.85 8.17 6.30
C PRO A 405 -5.01 7.57 4.89
N HIS A 406 -4.15 6.63 4.48
CA HIS A 406 -4.22 6.02 3.15
C HIS A 406 -5.47 5.15 3.02
N VAL A 407 -6.14 5.27 1.87
CA VAL A 407 -7.36 4.54 1.53
C VAL A 407 -7.19 4.02 0.11
N GLU A 408 -7.27 2.70 -0.05
CA GLU A 408 -7.44 2.06 -1.35
C GLU A 408 -8.90 2.16 -1.75
N VAL A 409 -9.19 2.24 -3.04
CA VAL A 409 -10.57 2.35 -3.54
C VAL A 409 -10.75 1.45 -4.74
N VAL A 410 -11.83 0.67 -4.75
CA VAL A 410 -12.31 -0.05 -5.93
C VAL A 410 -13.58 0.64 -6.43
N ALA A 411 -13.53 1.18 -7.64
CA ALA A 411 -14.68 1.73 -8.33
C ALA A 411 -15.07 0.83 -9.51
N THR A 412 -16.36 0.66 -9.71
CA THR A 412 -16.92 -0.12 -10.82
C THR A 412 -17.73 0.78 -11.74
N LEU A 413 -17.58 0.59 -13.05
CA LEU A 413 -18.23 1.43 -14.05
C LEU A 413 -18.76 0.60 -15.22
N VAL A 414 -19.94 0.97 -15.70
CA VAL A 414 -20.57 0.37 -16.87
C VAL A 414 -20.74 1.42 -17.97
N ARG A 415 -20.51 1.03 -19.23
CA ARG A 415 -20.77 1.92 -20.36
C ARG A 415 -22.28 2.09 -20.55
N ARG A 416 -22.73 3.35 -20.69
CA ARG A 416 -24.13 3.70 -20.93
C ARG A 416 -24.58 3.33 -22.35
#